data_AF-A0A7S3BN53-F1
#
_entry.id   AF-A0A7S3BN53-F1
#
_cell.length_a   1.000
_cell.length_b   1.000
_cell.length_c   1.000
_cell.angle_alpha   90.00
_cell.angle_beta   90.00
_cell.angle_gamma   90.00
#
_symmetry.space_group_name_H-M   'P 1'
#
loop_
_entity.id
_entity.type
_entity.pdbx_description
1 polymer ?
#
loop_
_entity_poly.entity_id
_entity_poly.type
_entity_poly.pdbx_seq_one_letter_code
_entity_poly.pdbx_strand_id
1 'polypeptide(L)'
;SKYEKCKLQIMVGQKLISDLSDEKIRWEASLRALSPRYEGLLGDMLLAAAFVTYLGALTADVRWQAIEQWRQLCICNGLPTVSTSSFSLAGLLADPMTLQKWALQGLPADDFPIESGVIVSVTSRWPFFIDPELTATKWVRAMETKGELAREGATGLMVVRLAQPD
;
A
#
# COMPACT_ATOMS: atom_id res chain seq x y z
N SER A 1 35.87 45.85 -3.47
CA SER A 1 36.53 45.74 -4.78
C SER A 1 35.74 44.79 -5.68
N LYS A 2 35.72 45.00 -7.01
CA LYS A 2 35.07 44.06 -7.98
C LYS A 2 35.64 42.64 -7.87
N TYR A 3 36.90 42.51 -7.44
CA TYR A 3 37.59 41.25 -7.18
C TYR A 3 36.87 40.36 -6.15
N GLU A 4 36.47 40.92 -5.00
CA GLU A 4 35.80 40.15 -3.94
C GLU A 4 34.44 39.61 -4.39
N LYS A 5 33.69 40.39 -5.19
CA LYS A 5 32.41 39.91 -5.76
C LYS A 5 32.61 38.75 -6.73
N CYS A 6 33.63 38.82 -7.59
CA CYS A 6 33.98 37.75 -8.52
C CYS A 6 34.39 36.47 -7.77
N LYS A 7 35.24 36.61 -6.73
CA LYS A 7 35.67 35.49 -5.88
C LYS A 7 34.48 34.79 -5.20
N LEU A 8 33.52 35.56 -4.70
CA LEU A 8 32.32 35.03 -4.06
C LEU A 8 31.41 34.31 -5.06
N GLN A 9 31.25 34.86 -6.27
CA GLN A 9 30.48 34.21 -7.35
C GLN A 9 31.10 32.88 -7.78
N ILE A 10 32.43 32.82 -7.91
CA ILE A 10 33.14 31.57 -8.25
C ILE A 10 32.95 30.54 -7.14
N MET A 11 33.09 30.92 -5.87
CA MET A 11 32.90 30.03 -4.72
C MET A 11 31.48 29.44 -4.69
N VAL A 12 30.46 30.27 -4.91
CA VAL A 12 29.06 29.82 -4.96
C VAL A 12 28.83 28.89 -6.15
N GLY A 13 29.36 29.22 -7.32
CA GLY A 13 29.28 28.36 -8.51
C GLY A 13 29.94 27.00 -8.30
N GLN A 14 31.12 26.96 -7.68
CA GLN A 14 31.82 25.72 -7.35
C GLN A 14 31.02 24.87 -6.35
N LYS A 15 30.45 25.48 -5.32
CA LYS A 15 29.59 24.77 -4.37
C LYS A 15 28.36 24.18 -5.06
N LEU A 16 27.68 24.96 -5.91
CA LEU A 16 26.51 24.48 -6.64
C LEU A 16 26.84 23.29 -7.56
N ILE A 17 28.00 23.33 -8.24
CA ILE A 17 28.46 22.22 -9.07
C ILE A 17 28.71 20.97 -8.23
N SER A 18 29.31 21.12 -7.04
CA SER A 18 29.53 20.01 -6.10
C SER A 18 28.20 19.40 -5.64
N ASP A 19 27.28 20.23 -5.15
CA ASP A 19 25.98 19.79 -4.64
C ASP A 19 25.18 19.07 -5.75
N LEU A 20 25.23 19.59 -7.00
CA LEU A 20 24.58 18.95 -8.15
C LEU A 20 25.24 17.62 -8.54
N SER A 21 26.56 17.51 -8.38
CA SER A 21 27.28 16.27 -8.64
C SER A 21 26.87 15.18 -7.64
N ASP A 22 26.73 15.52 -6.37
CA ASP A 22 26.27 14.58 -5.34
C ASP A 22 24.81 14.15 -5.59
N GLU A 23 23.96 15.09 -6.01
CA GLU A 23 22.57 14.81 -6.37
C GLU A 23 22.46 13.89 -7.60
N LYS A 24 23.32 14.07 -8.61
CA LYS A 24 23.40 13.17 -9.77
C LYS A 24 23.73 11.73 -9.34
N ILE A 25 24.71 11.55 -8.47
CA ILE A 25 25.09 10.21 -7.96
C ILE A 25 23.89 9.56 -7.24
N ARG A 26 23.15 10.36 -6.46
CA ARG A 26 21.93 9.91 -5.78
C ARG A 26 20.86 9.45 -6.77
N TRP A 27 20.58 10.25 -7.81
CA TRP A 27 19.61 9.87 -8.84
C TRP A 27 20.02 8.63 -9.63
N GLU A 28 21.31 8.48 -9.96
CA GLU A 28 21.83 7.28 -10.61
C GLU A 28 21.69 6.04 -9.72
N ALA A 29 21.88 6.17 -8.40
CA ALA A 29 21.59 5.10 -7.45
C ALA A 29 20.09 4.76 -7.42
N SER A 30 19.21 5.76 -7.40
CA SER A 30 17.75 5.55 -7.46
C SER A 30 17.30 4.88 -8.75
N LEU A 31 17.84 5.29 -9.91
CA LEU A 31 17.54 4.67 -11.20
C LEU A 31 17.96 3.20 -11.24
N ARG A 32 19.15 2.87 -10.73
CA ARG A 32 19.62 1.48 -10.61
C ARG A 32 18.72 0.62 -9.73
N ALA A 33 18.21 1.19 -8.64
CA ALA A 33 17.26 0.49 -7.76
C ALA A 33 15.85 0.35 -8.37
N LEU A 34 15.45 1.28 -9.25
CA LEU A 34 14.12 1.29 -9.87
C LEU A 34 14.01 0.31 -11.04
N SER A 35 15.07 0.12 -11.83
CA SER A 35 15.08 -0.75 -13.02
C SER A 35 14.53 -2.17 -12.75
N PRO A 36 15.05 -2.94 -11.77
CA PRO A 36 14.54 -4.30 -11.52
C PRO A 36 13.11 -4.28 -10.96
N ARG A 37 12.72 -3.23 -10.22
CA ARG A 37 11.35 -3.08 -9.72
C ARG A 37 10.37 -2.82 -10.84
N TYR A 38 10.79 -2.09 -11.87
CA TYR A 38 9.96 -1.82 -13.04
C TYR A 38 9.72 -3.09 -13.87
N GLU A 39 10.76 -3.91 -14.06
CA GLU A 39 10.65 -5.18 -14.80
C GLU A 39 9.65 -6.15 -14.15
N GLY A 40 9.70 -6.31 -12.82
CA GLY A 40 8.80 -7.21 -12.09
C GLY A 40 7.41 -6.63 -11.78
N LEU A 41 7.17 -5.35 -12.05
CA LEU A 41 5.96 -4.64 -11.63
C LEU A 41 4.69 -5.26 -12.23
N LEU A 42 4.76 -5.68 -13.50
CA LEU A 42 3.63 -6.25 -14.20
C LEU A 42 3.16 -7.56 -13.54
N GLY A 43 4.10 -8.44 -13.17
CA GLY A 43 3.79 -9.70 -12.50
C GLY A 43 3.18 -9.47 -11.11
N ASP A 44 3.74 -8.55 -10.34
CA ASP A 44 3.23 -8.22 -9.00
C ASP A 44 1.83 -7.60 -9.07
N MET A 45 1.58 -6.71 -10.04
CA MET A 45 0.27 -6.10 -10.25
C MET A 45 -0.78 -7.13 -10.67
N LEU A 46 -0.41 -8.11 -11.50
CA LEU A 46 -1.29 -9.21 -11.88
C LEU A 46 -1.67 -10.06 -10.66
N LEU A 47 -0.70 -10.43 -9.84
CA LEU A 47 -0.93 -11.20 -8.61
C LEU A 47 -1.82 -10.41 -7.63
N ALA A 48 -1.55 -9.11 -7.46
CA ALA A 48 -2.34 -8.26 -6.57
C ALA A 48 -3.78 -8.08 -7.05
N ALA A 49 -3.99 -7.91 -8.36
CA ALA A 49 -5.32 -7.86 -8.93
C ALA A 49 -6.08 -9.17 -8.65
N ALA A 50 -5.45 -10.33 -8.92
CA ALA A 50 -6.04 -11.64 -8.66
C ALA A 50 -6.33 -11.86 -7.17
N PHE A 51 -5.46 -11.37 -6.28
CA PHE A 51 -5.66 -11.42 -4.83
C PHE A 51 -6.93 -10.68 -4.43
N VAL A 52 -7.05 -9.41 -4.85
CA VAL A 52 -8.17 -8.55 -4.46
C VAL A 52 -9.49 -9.07 -5.02
N THR A 53 -9.48 -9.67 -6.21
CA THR A 53 -10.70 -10.15 -6.86
C THR A 53 -11.19 -11.51 -6.34
N TYR A 54 -10.28 -12.44 -6.03
CA TYR A 54 -10.66 -13.84 -5.76
C TYR A 54 -10.40 -14.31 -4.33
N LEU A 55 -9.40 -13.75 -3.66
CA LEU A 55 -8.89 -14.34 -2.41
C LEU A 55 -9.55 -13.76 -1.15
N GLY A 56 -10.38 -12.72 -1.28
CA GLY A 56 -10.98 -12.03 -0.13
C GLY A 56 -11.81 -12.91 0.80
N ALA A 57 -12.52 -13.91 0.26
CA ALA A 57 -13.34 -14.84 1.05
C ALA A 57 -12.55 -16.00 1.70
N LEU A 58 -11.25 -16.14 1.38
CA LEU A 58 -10.43 -17.27 1.81
C LEU A 58 -9.65 -16.97 3.08
N THR A 59 -9.23 -18.02 3.79
CA THR A 59 -8.36 -17.95 4.96
C THR A 59 -6.91 -17.68 4.56
N ALA A 60 -6.12 -17.10 5.47
CA ALA A 60 -4.73 -16.72 5.23
C ALA A 60 -3.91 -17.82 4.53
N ASP A 61 -3.94 -19.05 5.02
CA ASP A 61 -3.17 -20.16 4.47
C ASP A 61 -3.51 -20.46 3.01
N VAL A 62 -4.81 -20.44 2.68
CA VAL A 62 -5.28 -20.70 1.31
C VAL A 62 -4.89 -19.54 0.39
N ARG A 63 -4.92 -18.30 0.87
CA ARG A 63 -4.47 -17.14 0.10
C ARG A 63 -2.99 -17.27 -0.27
N TRP A 64 -2.14 -17.63 0.69
CA TRP A 64 -0.70 -17.80 0.45
C TRP A 64 -0.38 -18.97 -0.48
N GLN A 65 -1.07 -20.10 -0.33
CA GLN A 65 -0.93 -21.23 -1.25
C GLN A 65 -1.31 -20.85 -2.69
N ALA A 66 -2.43 -20.13 -2.87
CA ALA A 66 -2.87 -19.68 -4.18
C ALA A 66 -1.87 -18.69 -4.82
N ILE A 67 -1.40 -17.71 -4.05
CA ILE A 67 -0.42 -16.73 -4.53
C ILE A 67 0.88 -17.39 -4.94
N GLU A 68 1.40 -18.33 -4.16
CA GLU A 68 2.65 -19.00 -4.53
C GLU A 68 2.48 -19.82 -5.81
N GLN A 69 1.36 -20.53 -5.97
CA GLN A 69 1.06 -21.24 -7.22
C GLN A 69 0.95 -20.29 -8.42
N TRP A 70 0.24 -19.17 -8.28
CA TRP A 70 0.11 -18.18 -9.34
C TRP A 70 1.42 -17.48 -9.66
N ARG A 71 2.27 -17.26 -8.66
CA ARG A 71 3.61 -16.71 -8.85
C ARG A 71 4.48 -17.65 -9.67
N GLN A 72 4.47 -18.95 -9.36
CA GLN A 72 5.18 -19.96 -10.15
C GLN A 72 4.67 -19.98 -11.60
N LEU A 73 3.36 -19.89 -11.81
CA LEU A 73 2.78 -19.80 -13.15
C LEU A 73 3.26 -18.54 -13.89
N CYS A 74 3.30 -17.38 -13.24
CA CYS A 74 3.83 -16.15 -13.84
C CYS A 74 5.28 -16.35 -14.31
N ILE A 75 6.14 -16.88 -13.43
CA ILE A 75 7.56 -17.12 -13.72
C ILE A 75 7.71 -18.11 -14.90
N CYS A 76 6.97 -19.22 -14.89
CA CYS A 76 7.00 -20.21 -15.96
C CYS A 76 6.53 -19.64 -17.32
N ASN A 77 5.69 -18.61 -17.32
CA ASN A 77 5.20 -17.94 -18.53
C ASN A 77 6.05 -16.70 -18.92
N GLY A 78 7.21 -16.50 -18.29
CA GLY A 78 8.12 -15.41 -18.62
C GLY A 78 7.68 -14.04 -18.08
N LEU A 79 6.79 -14.02 -17.08
CA LEU A 79 6.42 -12.80 -16.35
C LEU A 79 7.26 -12.70 -15.07
N PRO A 80 8.27 -11.82 -15.03
CA PRO A 80 9.04 -11.59 -13.81
C PRO A 80 8.17 -10.94 -12.74
N THR A 81 8.45 -11.29 -11.49
CA THR A 81 7.89 -10.68 -10.27
C THR A 81 9.03 -10.01 -9.50
N VAL A 82 8.80 -8.84 -8.89
CA VAL A 82 9.89 -8.04 -8.29
C VAL A 82 10.59 -8.78 -7.15
N SER A 83 9.83 -9.59 -6.41
CA SER A 83 10.32 -10.27 -5.22
C SER A 83 10.64 -11.74 -5.50
N THR A 84 11.94 -12.05 -5.56
CA THR A 84 12.44 -13.43 -5.54
C THR A 84 12.17 -14.11 -4.20
N SER A 85 11.91 -13.34 -3.12
CA SER A 85 11.81 -13.83 -1.74
C SER A 85 10.39 -13.92 -1.17
N SER A 86 9.45 -13.04 -1.54
CA SER A 86 8.03 -13.13 -1.12
C SER A 86 7.18 -11.99 -1.70
N PHE A 87 5.97 -12.31 -2.17
CA PHE A 87 4.95 -11.32 -2.55
C PHE A 87 4.36 -10.64 -1.30
N SER A 88 4.14 -9.32 -1.33
CA SER A 88 3.46 -8.58 -0.26
C SER A 88 2.40 -7.65 -0.86
N LEU A 89 1.12 -7.95 -0.58
CA LEU A 89 0.01 -7.14 -1.06
C LEU A 89 0.03 -5.73 -0.45
N ALA A 90 0.26 -5.66 0.87
CA ALA A 90 0.32 -4.39 1.60
C ALA A 90 1.48 -3.52 1.09
N GLY A 91 2.66 -4.10 0.83
CA GLY A 91 3.80 -3.37 0.28
C GLY A 91 3.58 -2.84 -1.14
N LEU A 92 2.64 -3.42 -1.91
CA LEU A 92 2.34 -3.00 -3.28
C LEU A 92 1.19 -1.99 -3.35
N LEU A 93 0.11 -2.20 -2.59
CA LEU A 93 -1.15 -1.46 -2.73
C LEU A 93 -1.44 -0.52 -1.56
N ALA A 94 -0.78 -0.67 -0.41
CA ALA A 94 -1.02 0.17 0.76
C ALA A 94 0.09 1.19 0.96
N ASP A 95 -0.30 2.45 1.17
CA ASP A 95 0.63 3.49 1.60
C ASP A 95 0.94 3.35 3.11
N PRO A 96 2.19 3.55 3.55
CA PRO A 96 2.56 3.46 4.96
C PRO A 96 1.73 4.34 5.90
N MET A 97 1.29 5.53 5.46
CA MET A 97 0.44 6.39 6.29
C MET A 97 -0.96 5.79 6.45
N THR A 98 -1.47 5.10 5.42
CA THR A 98 -2.75 4.40 5.48
C THR A 98 -2.69 3.23 6.47
N LEU A 99 -1.60 2.45 6.45
CA LEU A 99 -1.37 1.37 7.41
C LEU A 99 -1.30 1.90 8.85
N GLN A 100 -0.57 3.00 9.07
CA GLN A 100 -0.50 3.65 10.37
C GLN A 100 -1.88 4.15 10.83
N LYS A 101 -2.67 4.71 9.91
CA LYS A 101 -4.04 5.16 10.20
C LYS A 101 -4.94 3.98 10.60
N TRP A 102 -4.85 2.84 9.92
CA TRP A 102 -5.60 1.64 10.27
C TRP A 102 -5.22 1.08 11.63
N ALA A 103 -3.93 1.08 11.97
CA ALA A 103 -3.45 0.69 13.30
C ALA A 103 -4.06 1.59 14.40
N LEU A 104 -4.10 2.91 14.18
CA LEU A 104 -4.77 3.86 15.10
C LEU A 104 -6.29 3.68 15.18
N GLN A 105 -6.90 3.06 14.17
CA GLN A 105 -8.33 2.72 14.11
C GLN A 105 -8.62 1.32 14.68
N GLY A 106 -7.61 0.61 15.18
CA GLY A 106 -7.76 -0.69 15.84
C GLY A 106 -7.69 -1.90 14.92
N LEU A 107 -7.20 -1.74 13.68
CA LEU A 107 -6.84 -2.88 12.84
C LEU A 107 -5.50 -3.46 13.34
N PRO A 108 -5.40 -4.78 13.60
CA PRO A 108 -4.14 -5.41 13.97
C PRO A 108 -3.07 -5.24 12.89
N ALA A 109 -1.81 -5.23 13.29
CA ALA A 109 -0.66 -5.08 12.39
C ALA A 109 -0.24 -6.39 11.69
N ASP A 110 -1.05 -7.44 11.81
CA ASP A 110 -0.80 -8.73 11.18
C ASP A 110 -1.20 -8.70 9.70
N ASP A 111 -0.59 -9.58 8.88
CA ASP A 111 -0.80 -9.59 7.43
C ASP A 111 -2.25 -9.80 7.03
N PHE A 112 -2.96 -10.75 7.64
CA PHE A 112 -4.32 -11.11 7.22
C PHE A 112 -5.37 -9.98 7.41
N PRO A 113 -5.43 -9.29 8.57
CA PRO A 113 -6.26 -8.10 8.73
C PRO A 113 -5.87 -6.96 7.79
N ILE A 114 -4.57 -6.72 7.58
CA ILE A 114 -4.08 -5.69 6.66
C ILE A 114 -4.50 -6.01 5.23
N GLU A 115 -4.27 -7.23 4.74
CA GLU A 115 -4.68 -7.69 3.41
C GLU A 115 -6.19 -7.50 3.19
N SER A 116 -6.99 -7.84 4.20
CA SER A 116 -8.43 -7.66 4.15
C SER A 116 -8.81 -6.17 4.11
N GLY A 117 -8.07 -5.32 4.84
CA GLY A 117 -8.18 -3.86 4.76
C GLY A 117 -7.83 -3.31 3.38
N VAL A 118 -6.78 -3.84 2.74
CA VAL A 118 -6.40 -3.48 1.36
C VAL A 118 -7.48 -3.87 0.36
N ILE A 119 -8.06 -5.07 0.49
CA ILE A 119 -9.18 -5.49 -0.35
C ILE A 119 -10.32 -4.47 -0.24
N VAL A 120 -10.67 -4.07 0.99
CA VAL A 120 -11.74 -3.11 1.27
C VAL A 120 -11.43 -1.73 0.70
N SER A 121 -10.18 -1.27 0.73
CA SER A 121 -9.81 0.05 0.21
C SER A 121 -9.72 0.12 -1.32
N VAL A 122 -9.45 -1.01 -1.98
CA VAL A 122 -9.24 -1.07 -3.44
C VAL A 122 -10.49 -1.53 -4.18
N THR A 123 -11.35 -2.34 -3.56
CA THR A 123 -12.55 -2.87 -4.21
C THR A 123 -13.62 -1.80 -4.40
N SER A 124 -14.30 -1.83 -5.54
CA SER A 124 -15.49 -1.00 -5.81
C SER A 124 -16.79 -1.65 -5.34
N ARG A 125 -16.76 -2.93 -4.94
CA ARG A 125 -17.92 -3.67 -4.46
C ARG A 125 -18.06 -3.52 -2.96
N TRP A 126 -19.30 -3.53 -2.46
CA TRP A 126 -19.54 -3.53 -1.02
C TRP A 126 -18.93 -4.77 -0.35
N PRO A 127 -17.98 -4.60 0.59
CA PRO A 127 -17.34 -5.73 1.26
C PRO A 127 -18.31 -6.36 2.26
N PHE A 128 -18.36 -7.70 2.26
CA PHE A 128 -19.09 -8.47 3.25
C PHE A 128 -18.10 -9.09 4.24
N PHE A 129 -18.17 -8.68 5.50
CA PHE A 129 -17.28 -9.17 6.55
C PHE A 129 -17.89 -10.36 7.29
N ILE A 130 -17.10 -11.42 7.47
CA ILE A 130 -17.36 -12.51 8.40
C ILE A 130 -16.44 -12.29 9.60
N ASP A 131 -16.94 -11.62 10.64
CA ASP A 131 -16.12 -11.07 11.74
C ASP A 131 -16.67 -11.49 13.12
N PRO A 132 -16.32 -12.69 13.62
CA PRO A 132 -16.80 -13.17 14.91
C PRO A 132 -16.21 -12.38 16.10
N GLU A 133 -15.02 -11.81 15.95
CA GLU A 133 -14.31 -11.08 17.01
C GLU A 133 -14.65 -9.58 17.07
N LEU A 134 -15.46 -9.11 16.11
CA LEU A 134 -15.86 -7.72 15.95
C LEU A 134 -14.69 -6.76 15.68
N THR A 135 -13.56 -7.28 15.20
CA THR A 135 -12.35 -6.49 14.93
C THR A 135 -12.56 -5.59 13.71
N ALA A 136 -13.07 -6.15 12.60
CA ALA A 136 -13.41 -5.37 11.41
C ALA A 136 -14.53 -4.36 11.71
N THR A 137 -15.52 -4.76 12.51
CA THR A 137 -16.61 -3.88 12.93
C THR A 137 -16.11 -2.66 13.71
N LYS A 138 -15.18 -2.86 14.65
CA LYS A 138 -14.54 -1.76 15.40
C LYS A 138 -13.76 -0.84 14.47
N TRP A 139 -12.97 -1.42 13.57
CA TRP A 139 -12.16 -0.68 12.60
C TRP A 139 -13.03 0.20 11.68
N VAL A 140 -14.08 -0.36 11.06
CA VAL A 140 -15.00 0.40 10.18
C VAL A 140 -15.69 1.53 10.95
N ARG A 141 -16.17 1.27 12.18
CA ARG A 141 -16.76 2.34 13.01
C ARG A 141 -15.77 3.46 13.32
N ALA A 142 -14.53 3.11 13.68
CA ALA A 142 -13.49 4.10 13.95
C ALA A 142 -13.10 4.89 12.68
N MET A 143 -13.17 4.25 11.51
CA MET A 143 -12.93 4.88 10.21
C MET A 143 -14.01 5.92 9.87
N GLU A 144 -15.28 5.57 10.06
CA GLU A 144 -16.44 6.45 9.78
C GLU A 144 -16.59 7.57 10.80
N THR A 145 -16.31 7.31 12.09
CA THR A 145 -16.49 8.31 13.17
C THR A 145 -15.54 9.51 13.03
N LYS A 146 -14.38 9.33 12.38
CA LYS A 146 -13.38 10.38 12.13
C LYS A 146 -13.42 10.91 10.69
N GLY A 147 -14.32 10.41 9.84
CA GLY A 147 -14.44 10.80 8.43
C GLY A 147 -15.17 12.13 8.23
N GLU A 148 -15.05 12.71 7.03
CA GLU A 148 -15.67 14.00 6.66
C GLU A 148 -17.20 13.98 6.77
N LEU A 149 -17.84 12.81 6.61
CA LEU A 149 -19.28 12.60 6.79
C LEU A 149 -19.76 12.88 8.24
N ALA A 150 -18.91 12.69 9.25
CA ALA A 150 -19.25 13.04 10.63
C ALA A 150 -19.39 14.57 10.83
N ARG A 151 -18.80 15.39 9.95
CA ARG A 151 -18.91 16.85 10.01
C ARG A 151 -20.22 17.40 9.46
N GLU A 152 -20.95 16.62 8.67
CA GLU A 152 -22.28 16.98 8.12
C GLU A 152 -23.45 16.47 8.99
N GLY A 153 -23.20 15.94 10.19
CA GLY A 153 -24.24 15.56 11.14
C GLY A 153 -24.98 14.25 10.82
N ALA A 154 -24.62 13.57 9.73
CA ALA A 154 -25.09 12.24 9.40
C ALA A 154 -23.91 11.26 9.40
N THR A 155 -23.82 10.39 10.40
CA THR A 155 -22.97 9.20 10.25
C THR A 155 -23.59 8.36 9.13
N GLY A 156 -23.01 8.36 7.93
CA GLY A 156 -23.47 7.57 6.78
C GLY A 156 -23.47 6.05 7.03
N LEU A 157 -22.92 5.60 8.16
CA LEU A 157 -22.95 4.23 8.63
C LEU A 157 -24.38 3.84 9.10
N MET A 158 -25.14 3.20 8.21
CA MET A 158 -26.42 2.59 8.56
C MET A 158 -26.18 1.25 9.28
N VAL A 159 -26.47 1.21 10.58
CA VAL A 159 -26.39 -0.03 11.37
C VAL A 159 -27.77 -0.69 11.40
N VAL A 160 -27.97 -1.72 10.58
CA VAL A 160 -29.19 -2.54 10.60
C VAL A 160 -28.96 -3.74 11.50
N ARG A 161 -29.77 -3.88 12.57
CA ARG A 161 -29.73 -5.06 13.45
C ARG A 161 -30.79 -6.05 12.98
N LEU A 162 -30.35 -7.19 12.43
CA LEU A 162 -31.22 -8.30 12.05
C LEU A 162 -31.59 -9.14 13.29
N ALA A 163 -32.27 -8.53 14.29
CA ALA A 163 -32.97 -9.19 15.40
C ALA A 163 -33.40 -8.15 16.45
N GLN A 164 -34.50 -7.44 16.23
CA GLN A 164 -35.36 -7.00 17.32
C GLN A 164 -36.80 -7.30 16.91
N PRO A 165 -37.56 -8.11 17.66
CA PRO A 165 -39.02 -8.07 17.55
C PRO A 165 -39.48 -6.69 18.04
N ASP A 166 -40.50 -6.14 17.37
CA ASP A 166 -41.16 -4.87 17.72
C ASP A 166 -41.61 -4.81 19.18
#